data_AF-A0A3C0QXF7-F1
#
_entry.id   AF-A0A3C0QXF7-F1
#
_cell.length_a   1.000
_cell.length_b   1.000
_cell.length_c   1.000
_cell.angle_alpha   90.00
_cell.angle_beta   90.00
_cell.angle_gamma   90.00
#
_symmetry.space_group_name_H-M   'P 1'
#
loop_
_entity.id
_entity.type
_entity.pdbx_description
1 polymer ?
#
loop_
_entity_poly.entity_id
_entity_poly.type
_entity_poly.pdbx_seq_one_letter_code
_entity_poly.pdbx_strand_id
1 'polypeptide(L)'
;MKIFVKSQKNKMHLRLVFVVMFFQFFALDVSSQSVFPINNFSGQVVTTAHGTFTDSGIGRETHYNANETYHVTFCSIEPDSSVVQLHFNNFRLGAGDVVSIFDGKAPDAPLLLEATGNQLHGQFVHSSGRCLQVRFVSSPTMQDVGWEASIRNLQICETFIASILPRAGSFDACRSARELIFDATSSFASNQPGFDPRLVNYSWTIGNQVFQGPMLSRIFELPGAYPITLTATDPSTGCIAIRRELIRISTEPSFDGTFAPDTICATESFNLLGKATQTTWTGFAASVVQTAPIPDAPGVFYQSQLNFNIFQPSSFILSANDIQKVCVTLEHEVSGQVQIELECPAGNRMLLKDFSAQGANLGEPVVWDATMPGKGYQYCFVNEAAFGKMNETSPRFHSYTDLAGNFYFNSPFLPIGNYTPENSFGMLAACPLNGTWTLRIRDNQPGDNGFVFGWSLLFRNELYP
;
A
#
# COMPACT_ATOMS: atom_id res chain seq x y z
N MET A 1 38.22 -30.57 -89.23
CA MET A 1 39.09 -31.59 -88.59
C MET A 1 38.63 -31.76 -87.13
N LYS A 2 38.92 -32.87 -86.46
CA LYS A 2 38.43 -33.23 -85.08
C LYS A 2 38.77 -32.11 -84.04
N ILE A 3 38.20 -31.99 -82.83
CA ILE A 3 37.93 -32.99 -81.77
C ILE A 3 36.74 -32.55 -80.83
N PHE A 4 36.14 -33.53 -80.15
CA PHE A 4 35.13 -33.48 -79.05
C PHE A 4 35.50 -32.64 -77.79
N VAL A 5 34.51 -32.39 -76.89
CA VAL A 5 34.52 -32.82 -75.46
C VAL A 5 33.14 -32.64 -74.76
N LYS A 6 32.97 -33.33 -73.61
CA LYS A 6 31.76 -33.61 -72.78
C LYS A 6 32.04 -33.12 -71.32
N SER A 7 31.13 -32.99 -70.33
CA SER A 7 29.72 -33.38 -70.15
C SER A 7 29.08 -32.73 -68.89
N GLN A 8 27.76 -32.44 -68.93
CA GLN A 8 26.77 -32.62 -67.84
C GLN A 8 26.65 -31.71 -66.57
N LYS A 9 25.39 -31.75 -66.04
CA LYS A 9 24.85 -31.42 -64.69
C LYS A 9 24.61 -29.92 -64.36
N ASN A 10 23.52 -29.51 -63.68
CA ASN A 10 22.41 -30.21 -63.00
C ASN A 10 21.04 -29.54 -63.28
N LYS A 11 19.93 -30.30 -63.22
CA LYS A 11 18.56 -29.76 -63.06
C LYS A 11 18.15 -29.82 -61.60
N MET A 12 17.43 -28.81 -61.10
CA MET A 12 16.72 -28.87 -59.81
C MET A 12 15.29 -28.36 -59.99
N HIS A 13 14.31 -29.17 -59.56
CA HIS A 13 12.88 -28.87 -59.71
C HIS A 13 12.37 -28.04 -58.53
N LEU A 14 11.76 -26.89 -58.82
CA LEU A 14 11.03 -26.10 -57.83
C LEU A 14 9.65 -26.72 -57.58
N ARG A 15 9.34 -27.11 -56.34
CA ARG A 15 8.01 -27.60 -55.94
C ARG A 15 7.18 -26.44 -55.39
N LEU A 16 6.00 -26.22 -55.96
CA LEU A 16 5.04 -25.23 -55.49
C LEU A 16 4.35 -25.74 -54.22
N VAL A 17 4.38 -24.95 -53.13
CA VAL A 17 3.67 -25.26 -51.88
C VAL A 17 2.47 -24.33 -51.78
N PHE A 18 1.26 -24.90 -51.75
CA PHE A 18 0.03 -24.16 -51.48
C PHE A 18 -0.12 -23.98 -49.96
N VAL A 19 -0.09 -22.73 -49.49
CA VAL A 19 -0.45 -22.38 -48.11
C VAL A 19 -1.94 -22.05 -48.08
N VAL A 20 -2.74 -22.93 -47.49
CA VAL A 20 -4.16 -22.66 -47.22
C VAL A 20 -4.26 -21.88 -45.91
N MET A 21 -4.57 -20.59 -46.02
CA MET A 21 -4.71 -19.69 -44.88
C MET A 21 -6.12 -19.85 -44.28
N PHE A 22 -6.23 -20.54 -43.15
CA PHE A 22 -7.51 -20.80 -42.48
C PHE A 22 -7.93 -19.56 -41.67
N PHE A 23 -8.74 -18.68 -42.25
CA PHE A 23 -9.30 -17.53 -41.54
C PHE A 23 -10.36 -18.03 -40.53
N GLN A 24 -9.97 -18.14 -39.25
CA GLN A 24 -10.96 -18.27 -38.17
C GLN A 24 -11.71 -16.95 -38.03
N PHE A 25 -12.97 -16.94 -38.47
CA PHE A 25 -13.93 -15.92 -38.06
C PHE A 25 -14.16 -16.04 -36.56
N PHE A 26 -13.50 -15.18 -35.77
CA PHE A 26 -14.01 -14.84 -34.44
C PHE A 26 -15.31 -14.09 -34.64
N ALA A 27 -16.44 -14.75 -34.36
CA ALA A 27 -17.69 -14.05 -34.14
C ALA A 27 -17.50 -13.19 -32.88
N LEU A 28 -17.53 -11.87 -33.05
CA LEU A 28 -17.67 -10.95 -31.93
C LEU A 28 -19.13 -11.04 -31.49
N ASP A 29 -19.39 -11.79 -30.42
CA ASP A 29 -20.68 -11.76 -29.73
C ASP A 29 -20.88 -10.37 -29.12
N VAL A 30 -21.46 -9.47 -29.91
CA VAL A 30 -22.02 -8.21 -29.44
C VAL A 30 -23.25 -8.57 -28.62
N SER A 31 -23.10 -8.74 -27.31
CA SER A 31 -24.24 -8.92 -26.42
C SER A 31 -25.08 -7.64 -26.43
N SER A 32 -26.21 -7.65 -27.14
CA SER A 32 -27.21 -6.61 -26.95
C SER A 32 -27.76 -6.77 -25.53
N GLN A 33 -27.55 -5.76 -24.69
CA GLN A 33 -28.08 -5.77 -23.34
C GLN A 33 -29.61 -5.70 -23.43
N SER A 34 -30.31 -6.74 -22.95
CA SER A 34 -31.77 -6.78 -22.92
C SER A 34 -32.33 -5.60 -22.13
N VAL A 35 -33.14 -4.76 -22.77
CA VAL A 35 -33.82 -3.63 -22.13
C VAL A 35 -35.26 -4.01 -21.82
N PHE A 36 -35.72 -3.67 -20.61
CA PHE A 36 -37.03 -3.98 -20.07
C PHE A 36 -37.77 -2.69 -19.67
N PRO A 37 -38.41 -1.96 -20.61
CA PRO A 37 -39.25 -0.81 -20.27
C PRO A 37 -40.52 -1.24 -19.53
N ILE A 38 -40.82 -0.63 -18.38
CA ILE A 38 -41.88 -1.11 -17.48
C ILE A 38 -43.26 -1.17 -18.14
N ASN A 39 -43.55 -0.26 -19.06
CA ASN A 39 -44.81 -0.22 -19.83
C ASN A 39 -44.99 -1.45 -20.74
N ASN A 40 -43.91 -1.92 -21.37
CA ASN A 40 -43.93 -3.09 -22.26
C ASN A 40 -44.03 -4.42 -21.50
N PHE A 41 -43.59 -4.44 -20.24
CA PHE A 41 -43.56 -5.65 -19.39
C PHE A 41 -44.56 -5.60 -18.22
N SER A 42 -45.50 -4.65 -18.22
CA SER A 42 -46.48 -4.51 -17.14
C SER A 42 -47.39 -5.75 -17.04
N GLY A 43 -47.62 -6.22 -15.81
CA GLY A 43 -48.35 -7.46 -15.49
C GLY A 43 -47.53 -8.74 -15.66
N GLN A 44 -46.28 -8.67 -16.13
CA GLN A 44 -45.48 -9.86 -16.48
C GLN A 44 -44.52 -10.28 -15.36
N VAL A 45 -44.11 -11.56 -15.44
CA VAL A 45 -42.97 -12.11 -14.70
C VAL A 45 -41.85 -12.36 -15.71
N VAL A 46 -40.77 -11.59 -15.61
CA VAL A 46 -39.59 -11.67 -16.48
C VAL A 46 -38.52 -12.46 -15.76
N THR A 47 -38.20 -13.66 -16.27
CA THR A 47 -37.08 -14.47 -15.78
C THR A 47 -35.83 -14.14 -16.57
N THR A 48 -34.77 -13.63 -15.92
CA THR A 48 -33.53 -13.22 -16.60
C THR A 48 -32.29 -13.39 -15.69
N ALA A 49 -31.10 -13.38 -16.29
CA ALA A 49 -29.80 -13.29 -15.60
C ALA A 49 -29.33 -11.83 -15.43
N HIS A 50 -29.68 -10.98 -16.39
CA HIS A 50 -29.16 -9.62 -16.52
C HIS A 50 -30.06 -8.75 -17.42
N GLY A 51 -29.79 -7.45 -17.45
CA GLY A 51 -30.39 -6.51 -18.40
C GLY A 51 -30.46 -5.08 -17.85
N THR A 52 -31.23 -4.23 -18.52
CA THR A 52 -31.50 -2.85 -18.11
C THR A 52 -33.00 -2.65 -17.96
N PHE A 53 -33.46 -2.44 -16.73
CA PHE A 53 -34.83 -2.07 -16.40
C PHE A 53 -34.99 -0.54 -16.48
N THR A 54 -35.98 -0.07 -17.22
CA THR A 54 -36.29 1.36 -17.38
C THR A 54 -37.75 1.65 -17.11
N ASP A 55 -38.09 2.92 -16.94
CA ASP A 55 -39.45 3.42 -17.04
C ASP A 55 -39.99 3.36 -18.49
N SER A 56 -41.09 4.07 -18.75
CA SER A 56 -41.75 4.15 -20.05
C SER A 56 -41.09 5.13 -21.03
N GLY A 57 -40.40 6.15 -20.51
CA GLY A 57 -39.58 7.11 -21.24
C GLY A 57 -38.21 6.51 -21.58
N ILE A 58 -38.12 5.76 -22.68
CA ILE A 58 -36.86 5.10 -23.04
C ILE A 58 -35.77 6.14 -23.37
N GLY A 59 -34.72 6.19 -22.54
CA GLY A 59 -33.53 7.02 -22.72
C GLY A 59 -33.32 8.04 -21.61
N ARG A 60 -32.05 8.35 -21.29
CA ARG A 60 -31.65 9.11 -20.08
C ARG A 60 -32.20 10.53 -19.91
N GLU A 61 -32.73 11.11 -20.99
CA GLU A 61 -33.34 12.45 -21.02
C GLU A 61 -34.80 12.42 -21.51
N THR A 62 -35.38 11.22 -21.65
CA THR A 62 -36.78 11.03 -22.03
C THR A 62 -37.63 10.95 -20.77
N HIS A 63 -38.73 11.70 -20.70
CA HIS A 63 -39.64 11.64 -19.54
C HIS A 63 -40.65 10.51 -19.72
N TYR A 64 -41.06 9.86 -18.62
CA TYR A 64 -42.23 8.97 -18.60
C TYR A 64 -43.54 9.76 -18.76
N ASN A 65 -44.66 9.08 -19.04
CA ASN A 65 -45.94 9.75 -19.24
C ASN A 65 -46.68 10.00 -17.91
N ALA A 66 -47.66 10.90 -17.93
CA ALA A 66 -48.57 11.17 -16.83
C ALA A 66 -49.63 10.08 -16.65
N ASN A 67 -50.09 9.86 -15.42
CA ASN A 67 -51.14 8.90 -15.03
C ASN A 67 -50.81 7.43 -15.37
N GLU A 68 -49.54 7.05 -15.34
CA GLU A 68 -49.11 5.67 -15.55
C GLU A 68 -49.31 4.84 -14.27
N THR A 69 -49.65 3.57 -14.43
CA THR A 69 -49.65 2.59 -13.34
C THR A 69 -49.23 1.25 -13.91
N TYR A 70 -47.97 0.91 -13.67
CA TYR A 70 -47.34 -0.30 -14.20
C TYR A 70 -46.71 -1.11 -13.08
N HIS A 71 -46.63 -2.43 -13.26
CA HIS A 71 -45.92 -3.31 -12.34
C HIS A 71 -45.30 -4.48 -13.08
N VAL A 72 -44.07 -4.85 -12.74
CA VAL A 72 -43.33 -5.97 -13.35
C VAL A 72 -42.64 -6.76 -12.26
N THR A 73 -42.54 -8.08 -12.43
CA THR A 73 -41.76 -8.93 -11.52
C THR A 73 -40.54 -9.45 -12.24
N PHE A 74 -39.34 -9.19 -11.72
CA PHE A 74 -38.11 -9.81 -12.20
C PHE A 74 -37.77 -11.00 -11.32
N CYS A 75 -37.47 -12.14 -11.93
CA CYS A 75 -37.06 -13.35 -11.23
C CYS A 75 -35.71 -13.86 -11.77
N SER A 76 -34.90 -14.39 -10.87
CA SER A 76 -33.63 -15.03 -11.21
C SER A 76 -33.85 -16.30 -12.05
N ILE A 77 -33.12 -16.40 -13.15
CA ILE A 77 -33.00 -17.63 -13.96
C ILE A 77 -32.02 -18.65 -13.36
N GLU A 78 -31.11 -18.21 -12.49
CA GLU A 78 -30.07 -19.05 -11.89
C GLU A 78 -30.68 -20.08 -10.92
N PRO A 79 -29.97 -21.18 -10.55
CA PRO A 79 -30.50 -22.16 -9.60
C PRO A 79 -30.76 -21.60 -8.18
N ASP A 80 -31.19 -22.48 -7.28
CA ASP A 80 -31.65 -22.11 -5.94
C ASP A 80 -30.62 -21.33 -5.12
N SER A 81 -31.13 -20.53 -4.17
CA SER A 81 -30.35 -19.56 -3.38
C SER A 81 -29.74 -18.40 -4.17
N SER A 82 -30.28 -18.08 -5.36
CA SER A 82 -29.99 -16.85 -6.08
C SER A 82 -30.95 -15.70 -5.73
N VAL A 83 -30.42 -14.47 -5.64
CA VAL A 83 -31.14 -13.23 -5.40
C VAL A 83 -31.07 -12.30 -6.61
N VAL A 84 -32.10 -11.48 -6.82
CA VAL A 84 -32.14 -10.44 -7.85
C VAL A 84 -31.62 -9.13 -7.24
N GLN A 85 -30.63 -8.54 -7.89
CA GLN A 85 -30.12 -7.19 -7.63
C GLN A 85 -30.63 -6.23 -8.71
N LEU A 86 -31.18 -5.09 -8.29
CA LEU A 86 -31.39 -3.90 -9.10
C LEU A 86 -30.40 -2.83 -8.63
N HIS A 87 -29.55 -2.33 -9.53
CA HIS A 87 -28.69 -1.16 -9.26
C HIS A 87 -29.15 0.03 -10.11
N PHE A 88 -29.65 1.08 -9.47
CA PHE A 88 -30.27 2.24 -10.10
C PHE A 88 -29.22 3.28 -10.51
N ASN A 89 -28.63 3.10 -11.70
CA ASN A 89 -27.62 3.99 -12.28
C ASN A 89 -28.17 5.42 -12.49
N ASN A 90 -29.46 5.54 -12.83
CA ASN A 90 -30.21 6.79 -12.81
C ASN A 90 -31.57 6.57 -12.10
N PHE A 91 -32.04 7.58 -11.37
CA PHE A 91 -33.36 7.61 -10.75
C PHE A 91 -33.74 9.07 -10.42
N ARG A 92 -34.73 9.61 -11.14
CA ARG A 92 -35.32 10.93 -10.92
C ARG A 92 -36.82 10.83 -11.17
N LEU A 93 -37.61 11.00 -10.11
CA LEU A 93 -39.07 11.05 -10.17
C LEU A 93 -39.59 12.46 -9.85
N GLY A 94 -40.63 12.81 -10.57
CA GLY A 94 -41.46 13.99 -10.42
C GLY A 94 -42.21 14.07 -9.09
N ALA A 95 -42.72 15.26 -8.81
CA ALA A 95 -43.42 15.53 -7.57
C ALA A 95 -44.80 14.86 -7.55
N GLY A 96 -44.97 13.84 -6.70
CA GLY A 96 -46.19 13.03 -6.60
C GLY A 96 -46.09 11.65 -7.25
N ASP A 97 -44.95 11.33 -7.83
CA ASP A 97 -44.68 10.03 -8.49
C ASP A 97 -43.92 9.09 -7.54
N VAL A 98 -44.21 7.79 -7.59
CA VAL A 98 -43.64 6.80 -6.66
C VAL A 98 -43.30 5.48 -7.34
N VAL A 99 -42.14 4.93 -6.97
CA VAL A 99 -41.77 3.53 -7.23
C VAL A 99 -41.81 2.75 -5.92
N SER A 100 -42.63 1.70 -5.85
CA SER A 100 -42.74 0.77 -4.72
C SER A 100 -42.08 -0.55 -5.12
N ILE A 101 -41.16 -1.08 -4.30
CA ILE A 101 -40.47 -2.35 -4.55
C ILE A 101 -40.85 -3.37 -3.48
N PHE A 102 -41.18 -4.59 -3.90
CA PHE A 102 -41.65 -5.69 -3.07
C PHE A 102 -40.76 -6.92 -3.22
N ASP A 103 -40.59 -7.68 -2.15
CA ASP A 103 -39.76 -8.89 -2.13
C ASP A 103 -40.56 -10.11 -2.62
N GLY A 104 -40.07 -10.81 -3.63
CA GLY A 104 -40.78 -11.94 -4.24
C GLY A 104 -41.72 -11.54 -5.37
N LYS A 105 -42.92 -12.12 -5.39
CA LYS A 105 -43.88 -12.09 -6.52
C LYS A 105 -45.30 -11.78 -6.04
N ALA A 106 -46.05 -11.00 -6.82
CA ALA A 106 -47.47 -10.73 -6.55
C ALA A 106 -48.34 -11.99 -6.42
N PRO A 107 -49.46 -11.92 -5.66
CA PRO A 107 -49.97 -10.71 -4.98
C PRO A 107 -49.39 -10.48 -3.57
N ASP A 108 -48.77 -11.49 -2.97
CA ASP A 108 -48.47 -11.52 -1.52
C ASP A 108 -47.04 -11.04 -1.16
N ALA A 109 -46.32 -10.45 -2.11
CA ALA A 109 -44.97 -9.93 -1.90
C ALA A 109 -44.95 -8.81 -0.86
N PRO A 110 -44.21 -8.92 0.27
CA PRO A 110 -44.09 -7.83 1.22
C PRO A 110 -43.36 -6.63 0.61
N LEU A 111 -43.82 -5.42 0.95
CA LEU A 111 -43.18 -4.16 0.56
C LEU A 111 -41.79 -4.07 1.21
N LEU A 112 -40.74 -3.86 0.41
CA LEU A 112 -39.39 -3.57 0.88
C LEU A 112 -39.21 -2.07 1.12
N LEU A 113 -39.58 -1.25 0.14
CA LEU A 113 -39.40 0.20 0.17
C LEU A 113 -40.33 0.90 -0.82
N GLU A 114 -40.55 2.19 -0.58
CA GLU A 114 -41.08 3.14 -1.57
C GLU A 114 -40.06 4.27 -1.77
N ALA A 115 -39.94 4.73 -3.01
CA ALA A 115 -38.98 5.74 -3.42
C ALA A 115 -39.63 6.81 -4.29
N THR A 116 -39.21 8.05 -4.04
CA THR A 116 -39.66 9.29 -4.69
C THR A 116 -38.44 10.17 -5.00
N GLY A 117 -38.58 11.20 -5.83
CA GLY A 117 -37.49 12.12 -6.15
C GLY A 117 -36.26 11.38 -6.69
N ASN A 118 -35.10 11.59 -6.05
CA ASN A 118 -33.83 10.95 -6.40
C ASN A 118 -33.39 9.83 -5.42
N GLN A 119 -34.30 9.32 -4.58
CA GLN A 119 -33.94 8.46 -3.43
C GLN A 119 -33.20 7.17 -3.76
N LEU A 120 -33.41 6.58 -4.95
CA LEU A 120 -32.70 5.38 -5.39
C LEU A 120 -31.46 5.65 -6.27
N HIS A 121 -31.08 6.90 -6.51
CA HIS A 121 -29.92 7.19 -7.36
C HIS A 121 -28.62 6.59 -6.77
N GLY A 122 -27.95 5.74 -7.56
CA GLY A 122 -26.76 4.99 -7.15
C GLY A 122 -27.01 3.89 -6.09
N GLN A 123 -28.27 3.55 -5.82
CA GLN A 123 -28.61 2.56 -4.80
C GLN A 123 -28.75 1.15 -5.37
N PHE A 124 -28.47 0.17 -4.52
CA PHE A 124 -28.67 -1.26 -4.79
C PHE A 124 -29.87 -1.76 -3.99
N VAL A 125 -30.76 -2.50 -4.64
CA VAL A 125 -31.90 -3.18 -4.02
C VAL A 125 -31.79 -4.68 -4.32
N HIS A 126 -31.89 -5.51 -3.28
CA HIS A 126 -31.74 -6.95 -3.37
C HIS A 126 -33.01 -7.64 -2.84
N SER A 127 -33.48 -8.71 -3.48
CA SER A 127 -34.48 -9.60 -2.88
C SER A 127 -33.91 -10.43 -1.74
N SER A 128 -34.76 -10.91 -0.84
CA SER A 128 -34.40 -12.01 0.06
C SER A 128 -34.43 -13.36 -0.66
N GLY A 129 -35.42 -13.55 -1.55
CA GLY A 129 -35.57 -14.74 -2.39
C GLY A 129 -35.19 -14.52 -3.86
N ARG A 130 -35.80 -15.29 -4.76
CA ARG A 130 -35.48 -15.33 -6.19
C ARG A 130 -36.10 -14.23 -7.06
N CYS A 131 -36.93 -13.32 -6.52
CA CYS A 131 -37.65 -12.32 -7.32
C CYS A 131 -37.77 -10.98 -6.61
N LEU A 132 -37.86 -9.89 -7.38
CA LEU A 132 -38.34 -8.59 -6.95
C LEU A 132 -39.53 -8.18 -7.82
N GLN A 133 -40.56 -7.60 -7.20
CA GLN A 133 -41.59 -6.89 -7.92
C GLN A 133 -41.39 -5.38 -7.80
N VAL A 134 -41.49 -4.68 -8.92
CA VAL A 134 -41.48 -3.21 -8.97
C VAL A 134 -42.83 -2.72 -9.47
N ARG A 135 -43.42 -1.75 -8.77
CA ARG A 135 -44.60 -1.01 -9.18
C ARG A 135 -44.24 0.47 -9.33
N PHE A 136 -44.73 1.09 -10.39
CA PHE A 136 -44.62 2.52 -10.63
C PHE A 136 -46.01 3.14 -10.74
N VAL A 137 -46.18 4.32 -10.14
CA VAL A 137 -47.35 5.17 -10.29
C VAL A 137 -46.89 6.60 -10.57
N SER A 138 -47.31 7.18 -11.70
CA SER A 138 -47.10 8.60 -12.00
C SER A 138 -48.40 9.40 -11.85
N SER A 139 -48.24 10.63 -11.40
CA SER A 139 -49.27 11.64 -11.20
C SER A 139 -49.67 12.31 -12.53
N PRO A 140 -50.66 13.23 -12.53
CA PRO A 140 -51.12 13.89 -13.76
C PRO A 140 -50.15 14.92 -14.37
N THR A 141 -49.13 15.37 -13.64
CA THR A 141 -48.22 16.48 -14.03
C THR A 141 -46.82 16.31 -13.46
N MET A 142 -45.85 17.13 -13.86
CA MET A 142 -44.49 17.21 -13.27
C MET A 142 -43.60 15.96 -13.45
N GLN A 143 -43.78 15.19 -14.52
CA GLN A 143 -42.95 14.03 -14.88
C GLN A 143 -41.47 14.43 -15.05
N ASP A 144 -40.54 13.56 -14.64
CA ASP A 144 -39.08 13.67 -14.81
C ASP A 144 -38.56 12.51 -15.69
N VAL A 145 -37.24 12.33 -15.83
CA VAL A 145 -36.59 11.36 -16.73
C VAL A 145 -36.59 9.90 -16.25
N GLY A 146 -37.35 9.57 -15.20
CA GLY A 146 -37.52 8.20 -14.73
C GLY A 146 -36.24 7.54 -14.21
N TRP A 147 -35.96 6.31 -14.65
CA TRP A 147 -34.86 5.51 -14.11
C TRP A 147 -34.19 4.58 -15.13
N GLU A 148 -32.93 4.28 -14.86
CA GLU A 148 -32.14 3.28 -15.59
C GLU A 148 -31.46 2.36 -14.56
N ALA A 149 -31.99 1.16 -14.37
CA ALA A 149 -31.50 0.20 -13.40
C ALA A 149 -30.90 -1.04 -14.08
N SER A 150 -29.68 -1.44 -13.73
CA SER A 150 -29.11 -2.70 -14.21
C SER A 150 -29.57 -3.86 -13.33
N ILE A 151 -30.10 -4.91 -13.97
CA ILE A 151 -30.46 -6.17 -13.33
C ILE A 151 -29.24 -7.09 -13.30
N ARG A 152 -29.00 -7.75 -12.17
CA ARG A 152 -28.07 -8.88 -12.02
C ARG A 152 -28.66 -9.93 -11.09
N ASN A 153 -28.32 -11.19 -11.29
CA ASN A 153 -28.50 -12.22 -10.26
C ASN A 153 -27.18 -12.42 -9.51
N LEU A 154 -27.29 -12.63 -8.20
CA LEU A 154 -26.18 -12.99 -7.32
C LEU A 154 -26.52 -14.29 -6.60
N GLN A 155 -25.51 -15.07 -6.23
CA GLN A 155 -25.66 -16.12 -5.23
C GLN A 155 -25.81 -15.49 -3.84
N ILE A 156 -26.60 -16.10 -2.95
CA ILE A 156 -26.92 -15.49 -1.65
C ILE A 156 -25.65 -15.09 -0.85
N CYS A 157 -24.62 -15.94 -0.89
CA CYS A 157 -23.36 -15.68 -0.19
C CYS A 157 -22.56 -14.50 -0.74
N GLU A 158 -22.78 -14.06 -1.99
CA GLU A 158 -22.17 -12.84 -2.54
C GLU A 158 -22.75 -11.58 -1.91
N THR A 159 -23.92 -11.68 -1.25
CA THR A 159 -24.52 -10.58 -0.48
C THR A 159 -24.22 -10.65 1.02
N PHE A 160 -23.51 -11.69 1.49
CA PHE A 160 -23.05 -11.76 2.88
C PHE A 160 -21.84 -10.86 3.07
N ILE A 161 -21.94 -9.89 3.97
CA ILE A 161 -20.91 -8.89 4.23
C ILE A 161 -20.46 -8.95 5.68
N ALA A 162 -19.15 -8.80 5.90
CA ALA A 162 -18.53 -8.64 7.20
C ALA A 162 -17.84 -7.28 7.28
N SER A 163 -17.87 -6.64 8.44
CA SER A 163 -17.24 -5.34 8.71
C SER A 163 -16.46 -5.38 10.02
N ILE A 164 -15.35 -4.63 10.06
CA ILE A 164 -14.54 -4.42 11.25
C ILE A 164 -14.82 -3.01 11.75
N LEU A 165 -15.25 -2.88 13.02
CA LEU A 165 -15.57 -1.59 13.63
C LEU A 165 -14.55 -1.30 14.76
N PRO A 166 -13.62 -0.35 14.59
CA PRO A 166 -12.73 0.05 15.67
C PRO A 166 -13.50 0.86 16.71
N ARG A 167 -13.47 0.47 17.99
CA ARG A 167 -14.15 1.21 19.07
C ARG A 167 -13.59 2.62 19.29
N ALA A 168 -12.35 2.85 18.89
CA ALA A 168 -11.72 4.17 18.87
C ALA A 168 -12.19 5.06 17.69
N GLY A 169 -13.04 4.54 16.78
CA GLY A 169 -13.48 5.24 15.57
C GLY A 169 -12.44 5.33 14.45
N SER A 170 -11.23 4.78 14.66
CA SER A 170 -10.12 4.83 13.71
C SER A 170 -9.30 3.55 13.74
N PHE A 171 -8.72 3.19 12.58
CA PHE A 171 -7.66 2.17 12.48
C PHE A 171 -6.26 2.75 12.78
N ASP A 172 -6.16 4.07 12.97
CA ASP A 172 -4.92 4.78 13.26
C ASP A 172 -4.82 5.10 14.75
N ALA A 173 -3.69 4.76 15.35
CA ALA A 173 -3.41 4.96 16.76
C ALA A 173 -1.99 5.50 16.99
N CYS A 174 -1.81 6.34 18.01
CA CYS A 174 -0.47 6.70 18.47
C CYS A 174 0.18 5.53 19.21
N ARG A 175 1.52 5.47 19.26
CA ARG A 175 2.27 4.47 20.06
C ARG A 175 1.85 4.43 21.55
N SER A 176 1.33 5.53 22.08
CA SER A 176 0.82 5.64 23.45
C SER A 176 -0.61 5.11 23.65
N ALA A 177 -1.26 4.60 22.61
CA ALA A 177 -2.58 4.00 22.71
C ALA A 177 -2.53 2.73 23.57
N ARG A 178 -3.38 2.70 24.60
CA ARG A 178 -3.73 1.46 25.30
C ARG A 178 -4.55 0.56 24.37
N GLU A 179 -4.66 -0.70 24.74
CA GLU A 179 -5.47 -1.77 24.14
C GLU A 179 -6.53 -1.30 23.10
N LEU A 180 -6.28 -1.63 21.83
CA LEU A 180 -7.19 -1.38 20.71
C LEU A 180 -8.24 -2.48 20.63
N ILE A 181 -9.51 -2.09 20.57
CA ILE A 181 -10.65 -2.99 20.52
C ILE A 181 -11.39 -2.83 19.18
N PHE A 182 -11.65 -3.94 18.52
CA PHE A 182 -12.38 -4.04 17.26
C PHE A 182 -13.56 -4.99 17.42
N ASP A 183 -14.75 -4.57 17.00
CA ASP A 183 -15.94 -5.41 16.94
C ASP A 183 -16.14 -5.92 15.50
N ALA A 184 -16.54 -7.18 15.36
CA ALA A 184 -17.01 -7.74 14.11
C ALA A 184 -18.53 -7.60 14.01
N THR A 185 -19.00 -7.20 12.83
CA THR A 185 -20.43 -7.25 12.47
C THR A 185 -20.59 -7.92 11.13
N SER A 186 -21.70 -8.62 10.92
CA SER A 186 -22.06 -9.13 9.59
C SER A 186 -23.56 -9.07 9.35
N SER A 187 -23.92 -9.03 8.07
CA SER A 187 -25.31 -9.04 7.59
C SER A 187 -25.36 -9.56 6.17
N PHE A 188 -26.55 -9.81 5.66
CA PHE A 188 -26.81 -9.88 4.23
C PHE A 188 -27.23 -8.51 3.70
N ALA A 189 -27.13 -8.28 2.39
CA ALA A 189 -27.58 -7.02 1.76
C ALA A 189 -29.11 -6.88 1.70
N SER A 190 -29.84 -7.98 1.87
CA SER A 190 -31.29 -8.06 2.07
C SER A 190 -31.62 -8.76 3.39
N ASN A 191 -32.85 -8.57 3.90
CA ASN A 191 -33.32 -9.23 5.11
C ASN A 191 -33.52 -10.73 4.86
N GLN A 192 -32.53 -11.55 5.22
CA GLN A 192 -32.59 -12.99 5.03
C GLN A 192 -33.38 -13.70 6.15
N PRO A 193 -34.44 -14.46 5.81
CA PRO A 193 -35.18 -15.23 6.80
C PRO A 193 -34.28 -16.24 7.53
N GLY A 194 -34.30 -16.22 8.86
CA GLY A 194 -33.54 -17.14 9.70
C GLY A 194 -32.08 -16.73 9.97
N PHE A 195 -31.58 -15.63 9.40
CA PHE A 195 -30.27 -15.09 9.76
C PHE A 195 -30.30 -14.49 11.18
N ASP A 196 -29.47 -15.01 12.09
CA ASP A 196 -29.17 -14.40 13.38
C ASP A 196 -27.68 -13.99 13.42
N PRO A 197 -27.33 -12.70 13.44
CA PRO A 197 -25.95 -12.23 13.50
C PRO A 197 -25.19 -12.65 14.77
N ARG A 198 -25.90 -13.13 15.81
CA ARG A 198 -25.29 -13.65 17.05
C ARG A 198 -24.75 -15.07 16.91
N LEU A 199 -25.16 -15.80 15.88
CA LEU A 199 -24.72 -17.18 15.61
C LEU A 199 -23.55 -17.24 14.61
N VAL A 200 -23.13 -16.09 14.07
CA VAL A 200 -22.03 -16.02 13.10
C VAL A 200 -20.69 -16.30 13.78
N ASN A 201 -19.91 -17.20 13.18
CA ASN A 201 -18.56 -17.51 13.62
C ASN A 201 -17.57 -16.48 13.04
N TYR A 202 -16.84 -15.78 13.89
CA TYR A 202 -15.84 -14.79 13.50
C TYR A 202 -14.42 -15.27 13.83
N SER A 203 -13.57 -15.31 12.81
CA SER A 203 -12.14 -15.63 12.91
C SER A 203 -11.32 -14.44 12.45
N TRP A 204 -10.34 -14.03 13.25
CA TRP A 204 -9.44 -12.91 12.96
C TRP A 204 -8.02 -13.42 12.73
N THR A 205 -7.31 -12.86 11.76
CA THR A 205 -5.90 -13.16 11.48
C THR A 205 -5.07 -11.88 11.47
N ILE A 206 -3.98 -11.87 12.24
CA ILE A 206 -2.95 -10.82 12.22
C ILE A 206 -1.59 -11.52 12.08
N GLY A 207 -0.90 -11.29 10.96
CA GLY A 207 0.28 -12.07 10.61
C GLY A 207 -0.02 -13.58 10.59
N ASN A 208 0.73 -14.34 11.40
CA ASN A 208 0.54 -15.80 11.56
C ASN A 208 -0.38 -16.18 12.74
N GLN A 209 -0.94 -15.21 13.48
CA GLN A 209 -1.77 -15.48 14.65
C GLN A 209 -3.25 -15.46 14.28
N VAL A 210 -4.03 -16.42 14.81
CA VAL A 210 -5.46 -16.57 14.58
C VAL A 210 -6.22 -16.46 15.91
N PHE A 211 -7.33 -15.74 15.90
CA PHE A 211 -8.18 -15.47 17.06
C PHE A 211 -9.66 -15.65 16.70
N GLN A 212 -10.53 -15.86 17.70
CA GLN A 212 -11.94 -16.19 17.48
C GLN A 212 -12.88 -15.30 18.31
N GLY A 213 -14.10 -15.12 17.83
CA GLY A 213 -15.19 -14.41 18.52
C GLY A 213 -15.49 -13.02 17.96
N PRO A 214 -16.63 -12.42 18.35
CA PRO A 214 -17.14 -11.18 17.75
C PRO A 214 -16.36 -9.91 18.13
N MET A 215 -15.35 -10.01 19.00
CA MET A 215 -14.53 -8.89 19.45
C MET A 215 -13.06 -9.31 19.49
N LEU A 216 -12.18 -8.45 18.96
CA LEU A 216 -10.73 -8.59 19.06
C LEU A 216 -10.15 -7.43 19.89
N SER A 217 -9.26 -7.75 20.81
CA SER A 217 -8.64 -6.77 21.73
C SER A 217 -7.12 -6.95 21.74
N ARG A 218 -6.33 -5.95 21.29
CA ARG A 218 -4.87 -6.10 21.08
C ARG A 218 -4.07 -4.88 21.48
N ILE A 219 -2.85 -5.12 21.95
CA ILE A 219 -1.81 -4.11 22.17
C ILE A 219 -0.77 -4.28 21.06
N PHE A 220 -0.33 -3.17 20.47
CA PHE A 220 0.71 -3.14 19.44
C PHE A 220 1.87 -2.29 19.95
N GLU A 221 2.95 -2.94 20.39
CA GLU A 221 4.05 -2.29 21.13
C GLU A 221 5.03 -1.53 20.22
N LEU A 222 5.07 -1.89 18.93
CA LEU A 222 5.96 -1.34 17.93
C LEU A 222 5.18 -0.46 16.93
N PRO A 223 5.82 0.59 16.39
CA PRO A 223 5.21 1.40 15.34
C PRO A 223 5.11 0.63 14.04
N GLY A 224 4.00 0.81 13.33
CA GLY A 224 3.83 0.31 11.97
C GLY A 224 2.43 -0.10 11.59
N ALA A 225 2.31 -0.67 10.39
CA ALA A 225 1.05 -1.12 9.83
C ALA A 225 0.88 -2.64 10.01
N TYR A 226 -0.26 -3.02 10.59
CA TYR A 226 -0.63 -4.40 10.92
C TYR A 226 -1.88 -4.78 10.11
N PRO A 227 -1.72 -5.57 9.03
CA PRO A 227 -2.85 -6.09 8.28
C PRO A 227 -3.69 -7.01 9.16
N ILE A 228 -4.99 -6.69 9.28
CA ILE A 228 -5.97 -7.50 9.99
C ILE A 228 -6.96 -8.06 8.97
N THR A 229 -7.18 -9.38 9.01
CA THR A 229 -8.21 -10.06 8.22
C THR A 229 -9.29 -10.58 9.17
N LEU A 230 -10.54 -10.20 8.93
CA LEU A 230 -11.72 -10.81 9.54
C LEU A 230 -12.34 -11.77 8.52
N THR A 231 -12.60 -12.99 8.95
CA THR A 231 -13.44 -13.97 8.25
C THR A 231 -14.68 -14.21 9.09
N ALA A 232 -15.86 -13.90 8.55
CA ALA A 232 -17.14 -14.25 9.14
C ALA A 232 -17.73 -15.45 8.38
N THR A 233 -18.29 -16.42 9.11
CA THR A 233 -18.97 -17.58 8.54
C THR A 233 -20.34 -17.73 9.20
N ASP A 234 -21.41 -17.63 8.42
CA ASP A 234 -22.76 -17.98 8.87
C ASP A 234 -22.90 -19.51 8.87
N PRO A 235 -23.11 -20.17 10.03
CA PRO A 235 -23.22 -21.62 10.10
C PRO A 235 -24.53 -22.17 9.52
N SER A 236 -25.55 -21.34 9.31
CA SER A 236 -26.85 -21.78 8.79
C SER A 236 -26.86 -21.94 7.26
N THR A 237 -26.17 -21.03 6.55
CA THR A 237 -26.04 -21.02 5.08
C THR A 237 -24.70 -21.54 4.59
N GLY A 238 -23.67 -21.54 5.44
CA GLY A 238 -22.28 -21.80 5.05
C GLY A 238 -21.61 -20.61 4.33
N CYS A 239 -22.27 -19.46 4.22
CA CYS A 239 -21.71 -18.28 3.57
C CYS A 239 -20.51 -17.72 4.34
N ILE A 240 -19.47 -17.33 3.59
CA ILE A 240 -18.21 -16.79 4.13
C ILE A 240 -17.98 -15.39 3.57
N ALA A 241 -17.78 -14.41 4.45
CA ALA A 241 -17.42 -13.05 4.11
C ALA A 241 -16.03 -12.72 4.69
N ILE A 242 -15.16 -12.12 3.88
CA ILE A 242 -13.80 -11.73 4.29
C ILE A 242 -13.65 -10.22 4.19
N ARG A 243 -13.19 -9.59 5.27
CA ARG A 243 -12.87 -8.16 5.32
C ARG A 243 -11.39 -7.98 5.71
N ARG A 244 -10.72 -7.02 5.11
CA ARG A 244 -9.31 -6.70 5.41
C ARG A 244 -9.18 -5.21 5.66
N GLU A 245 -8.48 -4.87 6.73
CA GLU A 245 -8.18 -3.50 7.13
C GLU A 245 -6.70 -3.40 7.54
N LEU A 246 -6.20 -2.17 7.67
CA LEU A 246 -4.81 -1.91 8.02
C LEU A 246 -4.72 -1.01 9.25
N ILE A 247 -4.37 -1.61 10.39
CA ILE A 247 -4.17 -0.88 11.65
C ILE A 247 -2.82 -0.16 11.58
N ARG A 248 -2.76 1.16 11.78
CA ARG A 248 -1.51 1.95 11.69
C ARG A 248 -1.15 2.54 13.06
N ILE A 249 -0.02 2.09 13.61
CA ILE A 249 0.56 2.57 14.87
C ILE A 249 1.65 3.60 14.56
N SER A 250 1.53 4.80 15.11
CA SER A 250 2.47 5.89 14.83
C SER A 250 3.89 5.57 15.29
N THR A 251 4.87 6.01 14.51
CA THR A 251 6.24 6.24 14.97
C THR A 251 6.32 7.29 16.07
N GLU A 252 7.48 7.36 16.70
CA GLU A 252 7.85 8.42 17.63
C GLU A 252 8.57 9.54 16.86
N PRO A 253 8.09 10.80 16.91
CA PRO A 253 8.77 11.92 16.28
C PRO A 253 10.05 12.28 17.05
N SER A 254 11.10 12.68 16.35
CA SER A 254 12.28 13.28 16.99
C SER A 254 11.95 14.70 17.43
N PHE A 255 12.33 15.05 18.66
CA PHE A 255 12.25 16.41 19.18
C PHE A 255 13.59 17.17 19.11
N ASP A 256 14.55 16.70 18.30
CA ASP A 256 15.91 17.23 18.23
C ASP A 256 15.95 18.68 17.75
N GLY A 257 16.59 19.54 18.54
CA GLY A 257 16.58 20.99 18.37
C GLY A 257 15.38 21.68 19.04
N THR A 258 14.59 20.96 19.83
CA THR A 258 13.78 21.57 20.89
C THR A 258 14.73 22.17 21.93
N PHE A 259 14.48 23.40 22.35
CA PHE A 259 15.33 24.14 23.28
C PHE A 259 14.50 24.87 24.35
N ALA A 260 14.96 24.74 25.59
CA ALA A 260 14.53 25.48 26.76
C ALA A 260 15.78 25.94 27.53
N PRO A 261 15.78 27.12 28.18
CA PRO A 261 16.84 27.48 29.12
C PRO A 261 16.74 26.63 30.40
N ASP A 262 17.83 25.98 30.80
CA ASP A 262 17.88 25.14 32.01
C ASP A 262 17.81 25.95 33.32
N THR A 263 17.88 27.28 33.24
CA THR A 263 17.74 28.20 34.39
C THR A 263 17.15 29.52 33.90
N ILE A 264 16.19 30.06 34.65
CA ILE A 264 15.51 31.33 34.40
C ILE A 264 15.42 32.14 35.69
N CYS A 265 15.45 33.47 35.61
CA CYS A 265 15.16 34.30 36.78
C CYS A 265 13.65 34.30 37.07
N ALA A 266 13.26 34.39 38.35
CA ALA A 266 11.86 34.56 38.70
C ALA A 266 11.30 35.83 38.04
N THR A 267 10.12 35.71 37.41
CA THR A 267 9.40 36.76 36.64
C THR A 267 10.00 37.16 35.28
N GLU A 268 11.12 36.60 34.83
CA GLU A 268 11.59 36.81 33.46
C GLU A 268 10.80 35.96 32.44
N SER A 269 10.45 36.59 31.31
CA SER A 269 9.89 35.90 30.14
C SER A 269 11.01 35.29 29.29
N PHE A 270 10.87 34.01 28.93
CA PHE A 270 11.81 33.28 28.09
C PHE A 270 11.11 32.60 26.91
N ASN A 271 11.88 32.25 25.88
CA ASN A 271 11.37 31.55 24.70
C ASN A 271 11.58 30.04 24.83
N LEU A 272 10.52 29.27 24.58
CA LEU A 272 10.58 27.83 24.33
C LEU A 272 10.55 27.61 22.81
N LEU A 273 11.59 26.99 22.26
CA LEU A 273 11.59 26.56 20.87
C LEU A 273 11.20 25.08 20.83
N GLY A 274 9.93 24.79 20.51
CA GLY A 274 9.51 23.43 20.21
C GLY A 274 9.84 23.07 18.76
N LYS A 275 10.61 22.01 18.54
CA LYS A 275 10.85 21.46 17.20
C LYS A 275 10.52 19.97 17.20
N ALA A 276 9.50 19.60 16.43
CA ALA A 276 9.12 18.21 16.20
C ALA A 276 9.37 17.84 14.74
N THR A 277 10.15 16.78 14.52
CA THR A 277 10.48 16.21 13.22
C THR A 277 9.81 14.84 13.12
N GLN A 278 8.93 14.68 12.12
CA GLN A 278 8.22 13.44 11.89
C GLN A 278 9.19 12.32 11.47
N THR A 279 9.06 11.16 12.10
CA THR A 279 9.78 9.95 11.72
C THR A 279 8.91 9.15 10.76
N THR A 280 9.19 9.14 9.47
CA THR A 280 8.38 8.39 8.50
C THR A 280 8.48 6.88 8.77
N TRP A 281 7.34 6.21 9.00
CA TRP A 281 7.29 4.75 8.93
C TRP A 281 7.10 4.33 7.48
N THR A 282 7.95 3.43 7.00
CA THR A 282 7.97 3.06 5.58
C THR A 282 7.52 1.61 5.31
N GLY A 283 7.40 0.77 6.34
CA GLY A 283 6.98 -0.64 6.18
C GLY A 283 8.10 -1.67 6.05
N PHE A 284 9.34 -1.22 6.15
CA PHE A 284 10.54 -2.04 6.01
C PHE A 284 11.67 -1.43 6.84
N ALA A 285 12.70 -2.23 7.15
CA ALA A 285 13.91 -1.71 7.76
C ALA A 285 14.68 -0.87 6.73
N ALA A 286 14.58 0.46 6.85
CA ALA A 286 15.44 1.42 6.14
C ALA A 286 16.70 1.78 6.94
N SER A 287 16.80 1.32 8.19
CA SER A 287 17.90 1.62 9.11
C SER A 287 18.19 0.48 10.08
N VAL A 288 19.45 0.40 10.52
CA VAL A 288 19.92 -0.43 11.62
C VAL A 288 20.37 0.49 12.75
N VAL A 289 19.99 0.17 13.99
CA VAL A 289 20.54 0.80 15.20
C VAL A 289 21.25 -0.30 15.99
N GLN A 290 22.56 -0.15 16.17
CA GLN A 290 23.44 -1.15 16.78
C GLN A 290 24.75 -0.47 17.19
N THR A 291 25.14 -0.60 18.46
CA THR A 291 26.52 -0.28 18.89
C THR A 291 27.43 -1.46 18.62
N ALA A 292 28.49 -1.28 17.84
CA ALA A 292 29.50 -2.29 17.56
C ALA A 292 30.88 -1.66 17.31
N PRO A 293 31.99 -2.26 17.78
CA PRO A 293 33.33 -1.78 17.47
C PRO A 293 33.65 -1.99 16.00
N ILE A 294 34.41 -1.06 15.42
CA ILE A 294 35.05 -1.23 14.12
C ILE A 294 36.27 -2.13 14.31
N PRO A 295 36.45 -3.21 13.53
CA PRO A 295 37.59 -4.11 13.70
C PRO A 295 38.93 -3.41 13.45
N ASP A 296 39.72 -3.29 14.51
CA ASP A 296 41.11 -2.82 14.52
C ASP A 296 42.08 -3.88 13.93
N ALA A 297 41.86 -4.24 12.66
CA ALA A 297 42.64 -5.27 11.97
C ALA A 297 42.62 -5.09 10.44
N PRO A 298 43.77 -4.83 9.79
CA PRO A 298 43.84 -4.61 8.34
C PRO A 298 43.17 -5.73 7.53
N GLY A 299 42.16 -5.34 6.74
CA GLY A 299 41.41 -6.25 5.86
C GLY A 299 40.21 -6.96 6.51
N VAL A 300 39.99 -6.77 7.81
CA VAL A 300 38.74 -7.20 8.49
C VAL A 300 37.71 -6.07 8.37
N PHE A 301 36.43 -6.42 8.26
CA PHE A 301 35.33 -5.45 8.12
C PHE A 301 34.24 -5.68 9.16
N TYR A 302 33.78 -4.60 9.80
CA TYR A 302 32.42 -4.53 10.30
C TYR A 302 31.45 -4.63 9.11
N GLN A 303 30.39 -5.42 9.25
CA GLN A 303 29.36 -5.58 8.22
C GLN A 303 27.98 -5.54 8.85
N SER A 304 27.05 -4.85 8.19
CA SER A 304 25.66 -4.71 8.62
C SER A 304 24.74 -4.68 7.41
N GLN A 305 23.52 -5.22 7.55
CA GLN A 305 22.64 -5.54 6.41
C GLN A 305 21.25 -4.94 6.56
N LEU A 306 20.72 -4.44 5.44
CA LEU A 306 19.31 -4.07 5.26
C LEU A 306 18.74 -4.93 4.13
N ASN A 307 17.50 -5.40 4.28
CA ASN A 307 16.85 -6.26 3.29
C ASN A 307 15.53 -5.61 2.85
N PHE A 308 15.39 -5.39 1.55
CA PHE A 308 14.21 -4.77 0.93
C PHE A 308 13.47 -5.80 0.06
N ASN A 309 12.16 -5.93 0.22
CA ASN A 309 11.30 -6.85 -0.54
C ASN A 309 9.99 -6.20 -0.98
N ILE A 310 9.99 -4.87 -1.06
CA ILE A 310 8.83 -3.98 -1.19
C ILE A 310 8.65 -3.43 -2.60
N PHE A 311 9.74 -3.35 -3.36
CA PHE A 311 9.75 -2.70 -4.67
C PHE A 311 9.09 -3.64 -5.69
N GLN A 312 8.61 -3.09 -6.81
CA GLN A 312 8.06 -3.93 -7.87
C GLN A 312 9.10 -5.00 -8.29
N PRO A 313 8.66 -6.22 -8.64
CA PRO A 313 9.56 -7.23 -9.19
C PRO A 313 10.35 -6.67 -10.37
N SER A 314 11.66 -6.89 -10.37
CA SER A 314 12.59 -6.35 -11.38
C SER A 314 12.73 -4.81 -11.41
N SER A 315 12.51 -4.11 -10.30
CA SER A 315 12.98 -2.72 -10.15
C SER A 315 14.49 -2.66 -9.86
N PHE A 316 15.18 -1.75 -10.54
CA PHE A 316 16.63 -1.53 -10.45
C PHE A 316 16.96 -0.06 -10.23
N ILE A 317 18.16 0.23 -9.72
CA ILE A 317 18.79 1.55 -9.82
C ILE A 317 19.03 1.88 -11.29
N LEU A 318 18.51 3.01 -11.75
CA LEU A 318 18.69 3.54 -13.11
C LEU A 318 19.72 4.67 -13.16
N SER A 319 19.86 5.41 -12.05
CA SER A 319 20.69 6.61 -11.92
C SER A 319 21.18 6.82 -10.50
N ALA A 320 22.19 7.67 -10.33
CA ALA A 320 22.67 8.08 -9.01
C ALA A 320 21.56 8.69 -8.13
N ASN A 321 20.55 9.32 -8.73
CA ASN A 321 19.44 10.00 -8.05
C ASN A 321 18.35 9.04 -7.55
N ASP A 322 18.47 7.73 -7.80
CA ASP A 322 17.56 6.72 -7.23
C ASP A 322 17.95 6.37 -5.79
N ILE A 323 19.20 6.61 -5.38
CA ILE A 323 19.62 6.61 -3.97
C ILE A 323 19.53 8.05 -3.46
N GLN A 324 18.65 8.28 -2.49
CA GLN A 324 18.47 9.61 -1.89
C GLN A 324 19.59 9.92 -0.90
N LYS A 325 19.86 9.00 0.04
CA LYS A 325 20.95 9.13 1.01
C LYS A 325 21.36 7.82 1.64
N VAL A 326 22.63 7.73 2.03
CA VAL A 326 23.15 6.74 2.98
C VAL A 326 23.66 7.48 4.20
N CYS A 327 23.13 7.24 5.39
CA CYS A 327 23.65 7.86 6.61
C CYS A 327 24.29 6.82 7.51
N VAL A 328 25.42 7.13 8.12
CA VAL A 328 26.11 6.29 9.10
C VAL A 328 26.34 7.12 10.35
N THR A 329 25.97 6.58 11.52
CA THR A 329 26.31 7.17 12.82
C THR A 329 27.50 6.40 13.38
N LEU A 330 28.65 7.06 13.48
CA LEU A 330 29.88 6.46 14.01
C LEU A 330 30.76 7.49 14.73
N GLU A 331 31.70 6.98 15.52
CA GLU A 331 32.88 7.69 16.02
C GLU A 331 34.14 6.91 15.65
N HIS A 332 35.27 7.63 15.58
CA HIS A 332 36.60 7.07 15.32
C HIS A 332 37.68 8.09 15.67
N GLU A 333 38.81 7.63 16.20
CA GLU A 333 39.96 8.49 16.53
C GLU A 333 40.53 9.18 15.28
N VAL A 334 40.85 8.41 14.22
CA VAL A 334 41.46 8.95 13.00
C VAL A 334 40.67 8.57 11.74
N SER A 335 39.86 9.50 11.23
CA SER A 335 39.09 9.30 9.98
C SER A 335 39.93 8.89 8.76
N GLY A 336 41.21 9.24 8.70
CA GLY A 336 42.09 8.87 7.58
C GLY A 336 42.29 7.36 7.40
N GLN A 337 42.13 6.59 8.48
CA GLN A 337 42.32 5.14 8.47
C GLN A 337 41.00 4.37 8.23
N VAL A 338 39.86 5.07 8.20
CA VAL A 338 38.54 4.47 8.00
C VAL A 338 38.14 4.47 6.53
N GLN A 339 37.69 3.30 6.04
CA GLN A 339 37.01 3.15 4.75
C GLN A 339 35.57 2.66 4.96
N ILE A 340 34.64 3.20 4.17
CA ILE A 340 33.21 2.90 4.21
C ILE A 340 32.74 2.52 2.80
N GLU A 341 32.25 1.29 2.63
CA GLU A 341 31.69 0.76 1.38
C GLU A 341 30.18 0.48 1.51
N LEU A 342 29.45 0.69 0.41
CA LEU A 342 28.10 0.15 0.23
C LEU A 342 28.14 -0.95 -0.85
N GLU A 343 27.61 -2.13 -0.50
CA GLU A 343 27.42 -3.27 -1.41
C GLU A 343 25.92 -3.47 -1.69
N CYS A 344 25.56 -3.59 -2.96
CA CYS A 344 24.17 -3.83 -3.38
C CYS A 344 23.86 -5.32 -3.52
N PRO A 345 22.58 -5.73 -3.70
CA PRO A 345 22.18 -7.14 -3.78
C PRO A 345 22.82 -7.95 -4.92
N ALA A 346 23.34 -7.29 -5.96
CA ALA A 346 24.07 -7.94 -7.06
C ALA A 346 25.58 -8.13 -6.76
N GLY A 347 26.08 -7.68 -5.61
CA GLY A 347 27.50 -7.73 -5.23
C GLY A 347 28.35 -6.56 -5.75
N ASN A 348 27.77 -5.61 -6.49
CA ASN A 348 28.46 -4.38 -6.88
C ASN A 348 28.73 -3.53 -5.63
N ARG A 349 29.95 -3.01 -5.51
CA ARG A 349 30.39 -2.16 -4.39
C ARG A 349 30.75 -0.75 -4.86
N MET A 350 30.58 0.21 -3.96
CA MET A 350 31.08 1.56 -4.12
C MET A 350 31.66 2.12 -2.81
N LEU A 351 32.64 3.01 -2.91
CA LEU A 351 33.18 3.74 -1.77
C LEU A 351 32.27 4.94 -1.45
N LEU A 352 31.81 5.00 -0.20
CA LEU A 352 31.24 6.21 0.39
C LEU A 352 32.36 7.12 0.91
N LYS A 353 33.38 6.51 1.54
CA LYS A 353 34.64 7.14 1.94
C LYS A 353 35.78 6.13 1.77
N ASP A 354 36.93 6.60 1.29
CA ASP A 354 38.18 5.83 1.25
C ASP A 354 39.20 6.32 2.31
N PHE A 355 40.36 5.67 2.40
CA PHE A 355 41.46 6.11 3.26
C PHE A 355 42.07 7.45 2.80
N SER A 356 42.71 8.17 3.72
CA SER A 356 43.43 9.41 3.42
C SER A 356 44.65 9.60 4.33
N ALA A 357 45.69 10.27 3.82
CA ALA A 357 46.86 10.65 4.61
C ALA A 357 46.57 11.76 5.64
N GLN A 358 45.40 12.41 5.55
CA GLN A 358 44.89 13.34 6.55
C GLN A 358 43.92 12.61 7.48
N GLY A 359 43.95 12.96 8.76
CA GLY A 359 43.10 12.39 9.80
C GLY A 359 42.51 13.47 10.70
N ALA A 360 41.32 13.18 11.21
CA ALA A 360 40.53 13.98 12.14
C ALA A 360 39.49 13.08 12.79
N ASN A 361 39.02 13.41 13.99
CA ASN A 361 38.02 12.62 14.70
C ASN A 361 36.72 12.52 13.88
N LEU A 362 36.10 11.34 13.91
CA LEU A 362 34.67 11.17 13.65
C LEU A 362 33.99 11.13 15.02
N GLY A 363 32.90 11.87 15.20
CA GLY A 363 32.24 11.95 16.52
C GLY A 363 33.14 12.53 17.63
N GLU A 364 32.89 12.08 18.85
CA GLU A 364 33.71 12.32 20.04
C GLU A 364 34.17 10.94 20.57
N PRO A 365 35.30 10.39 20.07
CA PRO A 365 35.79 9.05 20.39
C PRO A 365 36.33 8.97 21.83
N VAL A 366 36.42 7.75 22.38
CA VAL A 366 37.22 7.49 23.59
C VAL A 366 38.61 7.05 23.16
N VAL A 367 39.61 7.86 23.47
CA VAL A 367 41.01 7.60 23.06
C VAL A 367 41.65 6.60 24.02
N TRP A 368 42.40 5.64 23.47
CA TRP A 368 43.08 4.55 24.21
C TRP A 368 42.18 3.53 24.95
N ASP A 369 40.87 3.47 24.66
CA ASP A 369 39.97 2.41 25.15
C ASP A 369 39.15 1.79 24.01
N ALA A 370 39.62 0.65 23.50
CA ALA A 370 38.97 -0.13 22.44
C ALA A 370 37.62 -0.76 22.84
N THR A 371 37.19 -0.64 24.10
CA THR A 371 36.01 -1.32 24.64
C THR A 371 34.87 -0.38 25.01
N MET A 372 35.15 0.90 25.26
CA MET A 372 34.15 1.90 25.59
C MET A 372 33.76 2.73 24.37
N PRO A 373 32.52 2.64 23.88
CA PRO A 373 32.07 3.47 22.76
C PRO A 373 32.05 4.95 23.16
N GLY A 374 32.51 5.82 22.25
CA GLY A 374 32.36 7.26 22.35
C GLY A 374 30.96 7.75 21.96
N LYS A 375 30.89 9.00 21.50
CA LYS A 375 29.64 9.62 21.03
C LYS A 375 29.69 9.81 19.52
N GLY A 376 28.96 8.95 18.81
CA GLY A 376 28.88 9.00 17.35
C GLY A 376 28.21 10.26 16.79
N TYR A 377 28.73 10.74 15.67
CA TYR A 377 28.07 11.74 14.82
C TYR A 377 27.47 11.08 13.58
N GLN A 378 26.40 11.68 13.07
CA GLN A 378 25.74 11.20 11.85
C GLN A 378 26.34 11.87 10.61
N TYR A 379 26.87 11.04 9.72
CA TYR A 379 27.42 11.44 8.44
C TYR A 379 26.55 10.89 7.31
N CYS A 380 25.95 11.77 6.51
CA CYS A 380 25.07 11.39 5.41
C CYS A 380 25.74 11.63 4.06
N PHE A 381 25.77 10.61 3.22
CA PHE A 381 26.28 10.63 1.86
C PHE A 381 25.13 10.86 0.87
N VAL A 382 25.23 11.90 0.05
CA VAL A 382 24.17 12.38 -0.87
C VAL A 382 24.77 12.92 -2.18
N ASN A 383 23.98 12.99 -3.26
CA ASN A 383 24.45 13.59 -4.51
C ASN A 383 24.65 15.12 -4.39
N GLU A 384 23.72 15.81 -3.73
CA GLU A 384 23.78 17.27 -3.50
C GLU A 384 24.15 17.54 -2.04
N ALA A 385 25.46 17.55 -1.79
CA ALA A 385 26.03 17.62 -0.45
C ALA A 385 26.40 19.05 -0.04
N ALA A 386 26.36 19.34 1.28
CA ALA A 386 26.78 20.62 1.83
C ALA A 386 28.30 20.70 2.01
N PHE A 387 28.95 19.56 2.22
CA PHE A 387 30.39 19.35 2.20
C PHE A 387 30.77 18.53 0.96
N GLY A 388 32.02 18.64 0.52
CA GLY A 388 32.56 17.79 -0.55
C GLY A 388 32.78 16.35 -0.07
N LYS A 389 33.79 15.66 -0.64
CA LYS A 389 34.22 14.38 -0.08
C LYS A 389 34.80 14.58 1.32
N MET A 390 34.63 13.59 2.20
CA MET A 390 35.20 13.65 3.56
C MET A 390 36.72 13.88 3.55
N ASN A 391 37.43 13.18 2.66
CA ASN A 391 38.89 13.25 2.54
C ASN A 391 39.40 14.59 1.96
N GLU A 392 38.52 15.41 1.39
CA GLU A 392 38.79 16.74 0.84
C GLU A 392 38.29 17.85 1.78
N THR A 393 37.51 17.51 2.81
CA THR A 393 36.90 18.46 3.73
C THR A 393 37.90 18.87 4.81
N SER A 394 38.26 20.15 4.85
CA SER A 394 39.13 20.68 5.92
C SER A 394 38.50 20.45 7.30
N PRO A 395 39.22 19.84 8.26
CA PRO A 395 38.69 19.58 9.59
C PRO A 395 38.41 20.90 10.33
N ARG A 396 37.41 20.85 11.20
CA ARG A 396 37.18 21.89 12.21
C ARG A 396 37.86 21.48 13.50
N PHE A 397 37.88 22.37 14.49
CA PHE A 397 38.43 22.08 15.81
C PHE A 397 37.35 22.18 16.88
N HIS A 398 37.33 21.23 17.81
CA HIS A 398 36.48 21.25 18.99
C HIS A 398 37.32 20.97 20.25
N SER A 399 36.70 21.17 21.41
CA SER A 399 37.20 20.64 22.68
C SER A 399 36.07 19.85 23.31
N TYR A 400 36.36 18.69 23.85
CA TYR A 400 35.35 17.77 24.38
C TYR A 400 35.91 16.99 25.57
N THR A 401 35.02 16.45 26.39
CA THR A 401 35.36 15.44 27.39
C THR A 401 34.79 14.12 26.88
N ASP A 402 35.63 13.09 26.78
CA ASP A 402 35.19 11.76 26.37
C ASP A 402 34.37 11.05 27.49
N LEU A 403 33.87 9.85 27.20
CA LEU A 403 33.12 9.07 28.18
C LEU A 403 34.00 8.38 29.25
N ALA A 404 35.33 8.45 29.13
CA ALA A 404 36.29 8.10 30.19
C ALA A 404 36.57 9.28 31.15
N GLY A 405 36.13 10.50 30.80
CA GLY A 405 36.36 11.72 31.58
C GLY A 405 37.64 12.48 31.19
N ASN A 406 38.34 12.07 30.13
CA ASN A 406 39.51 12.78 29.61
C ASN A 406 39.08 14.01 28.81
N PHE A 407 39.74 15.15 29.02
CA PHE A 407 39.48 16.38 28.29
C PHE A 407 40.49 16.60 27.16
N TYR A 408 39.99 16.77 25.94
CA TYR A 408 40.77 17.09 24.76
C TYR A 408 40.52 18.54 24.33
N PHE A 409 41.60 19.27 24.07
CA PHE A 409 41.56 20.65 23.61
C PHE A 409 42.03 20.76 22.16
N ASN A 410 41.27 21.49 21.34
CA ASN A 410 41.60 21.76 19.93
C ASN A 410 41.86 20.48 19.11
N SER A 411 41.04 19.45 19.29
CA SER A 411 41.05 18.23 18.48
C SER A 411 40.48 18.52 17.08
N PRO A 412 41.10 18.04 15.99
CA PRO A 412 40.53 18.13 14.66
C PRO A 412 39.35 17.16 14.52
N PHE A 413 38.24 17.57 13.91
CA PHE A 413 37.08 16.71 13.65
C PHE A 413 36.37 17.04 12.33
N LEU A 414 35.65 16.06 11.78
CA LEU A 414 34.73 16.29 10.66
C LEU A 414 33.32 16.61 11.18
N PRO A 415 32.69 17.73 10.76
CA PRO A 415 31.38 18.14 11.26
C PRO A 415 30.25 17.20 10.83
N ILE A 416 29.19 17.14 11.66
CA ILE A 416 27.92 16.49 11.31
C ILE A 416 27.33 17.10 10.02
N GLY A 417 26.77 16.27 9.14
CA GLY A 417 26.04 16.74 7.95
C GLY A 417 26.17 15.88 6.70
N ASN A 418 25.96 16.54 5.56
CA ASN A 418 25.85 15.92 4.24
C ASN A 418 27.17 16.05 3.45
N TYR A 419 27.73 14.91 3.00
CA TYR A 419 28.99 14.77 2.28
C TYR A 419 28.79 14.15 0.90
N THR A 420 29.67 14.48 -0.05
CA THR A 420 29.73 13.79 -1.35
C THR A 420 30.36 12.40 -1.15
N PRO A 421 29.75 11.33 -1.69
CA PRO A 421 30.39 10.02 -1.80
C PRO A 421 31.76 10.06 -2.50
N GLU A 422 32.69 9.19 -2.09
CA GLU A 422 33.98 9.01 -2.78
C GLU A 422 33.80 8.55 -4.25
N ASN A 423 32.86 7.63 -4.48
CA ASN A 423 32.41 7.24 -5.81
C ASN A 423 30.93 7.61 -6.02
N SER A 424 30.52 7.99 -7.22
CA SER A 424 29.10 8.29 -7.48
C SER A 424 28.20 7.07 -7.24
N PHE A 425 27.00 7.28 -6.68
CA PHE A 425 25.94 6.27 -6.62
C PHE A 425 25.60 5.66 -8.00
N GLY A 426 25.95 6.33 -9.10
CA GLY A 426 25.82 5.79 -10.46
C GLY A 426 26.61 4.49 -10.72
N MET A 427 27.62 4.14 -9.90
CA MET A 427 28.28 2.82 -9.99
C MET A 427 27.36 1.66 -9.63
N LEU A 428 26.24 1.94 -8.96
CA LEU A 428 25.22 0.97 -8.58
C LEU A 428 24.08 0.87 -9.59
N ALA A 429 24.21 1.49 -10.77
CA ALA A 429 23.27 1.28 -11.87
C ALA A 429 23.12 -0.22 -12.19
N ALA A 430 21.88 -0.64 -12.49
CA ALA A 430 21.45 -2.03 -12.64
C ALA A 430 21.54 -2.91 -11.37
N CYS A 431 21.88 -2.38 -10.18
CA CYS A 431 21.63 -3.08 -8.93
C CYS A 431 20.11 -3.23 -8.69
N PRO A 432 19.61 -4.41 -8.30
CA PRO A 432 18.24 -4.57 -7.85
C PRO A 432 17.94 -3.69 -6.64
N LEU A 433 16.75 -3.09 -6.58
CA LEU A 433 16.30 -2.39 -5.37
C LEU A 433 15.98 -3.40 -4.25
N ASN A 434 15.29 -4.49 -4.60
CA ASN A 434 15.00 -5.60 -3.69
C ASN A 434 16.23 -6.50 -3.46
N GLY A 435 16.38 -7.00 -2.23
CA GLY A 435 17.45 -7.88 -1.77
C GLY A 435 18.26 -7.27 -0.63
N THR A 436 19.38 -7.92 -0.32
CA THR A 436 20.27 -7.53 0.79
C THR A 436 21.28 -6.47 0.36
N TRP A 437 21.20 -5.30 0.99
CA TRP A 437 22.19 -4.24 0.92
C TRP A 437 23.11 -4.33 2.14
N THR A 438 24.42 -4.30 1.93
CA THR A 438 25.41 -4.45 3.01
C THR A 438 26.28 -3.20 3.13
N LEU A 439 26.27 -2.55 4.30
CA LEU A 439 27.27 -1.56 4.68
C LEU A 439 28.51 -2.31 5.20
N ARG A 440 29.70 -1.89 4.76
CA ARG A 440 30.97 -2.46 5.19
C ARG A 440 31.89 -1.33 5.66
N ILE A 441 32.47 -1.45 6.85
CA ILE A 441 33.39 -0.46 7.44
C ILE A 441 34.64 -1.17 7.93
N ARG A 442 35.81 -0.58 7.71
CA ARG A 442 37.07 -1.09 8.27
C ARG A 442 38.01 0.02 8.68
N ASP A 443 38.80 -0.27 9.70
CA ASP A 443 40.09 0.36 9.92
C ASP A 443 41.17 -0.40 9.11
N ASN A 444 42.26 0.28 8.77
CA ASN A 444 43.43 -0.25 8.09
C ASN A 444 44.75 0.05 8.83
N GLN A 445 44.74 0.63 10.04
CA GLN A 445 45.92 0.82 10.88
C GLN A 445 45.68 0.40 12.33
N PRO A 446 46.46 -0.57 12.86
CA PRO A 446 46.36 -1.02 14.24
C PRO A 446 46.51 0.09 15.29
N GLY A 447 45.59 0.17 16.25
CA GLY A 447 45.75 0.83 17.54
C GLY A 447 44.86 2.05 17.80
N ASP A 448 44.35 2.68 16.74
CA ASP A 448 43.27 3.66 16.80
C ASP A 448 41.92 2.92 16.77
N ASN A 449 40.89 3.43 17.44
CA ASN A 449 39.61 2.73 17.60
C ASN A 449 38.41 3.58 17.20
N GLY A 450 37.26 2.92 17.10
CA GLY A 450 35.97 3.57 16.92
C GLY A 450 34.79 2.61 16.89
N PHE A 451 33.59 3.17 16.99
CA PHE A 451 32.34 2.42 17.08
C PHE A 451 31.30 2.93 16.08
N VAL A 452 30.55 1.99 15.50
CA VAL A 452 29.33 2.26 14.73
C VAL A 452 28.14 2.17 15.68
N PHE A 453 27.17 3.09 15.56
CA PHE A 453 25.91 3.12 16.32
C PHE A 453 24.68 2.82 15.46
N GLY A 454 24.83 2.86 14.14
CA GLY A 454 23.77 2.56 13.19
C GLY A 454 24.01 3.15 11.82
N TRP A 455 23.14 2.79 10.87
CA TRP A 455 23.13 3.34 9.52
C TRP A 455 21.75 3.27 8.88
N SER A 456 21.54 3.99 7.79
CA SER A 456 20.30 3.97 7.01
C SER A 456 20.55 4.11 5.52
N LEU A 457 19.75 3.43 4.71
CA LEU A 457 19.71 3.56 3.25
C LEU A 457 18.30 3.98 2.82
N LEU A 458 18.20 5.10 2.11
CA LEU A 458 16.94 5.62 1.58
C LEU A 458 17.07 5.84 0.07
N PHE A 459 16.07 5.36 -0.66
CA PHE A 459 15.90 5.55 -2.09
C PHE A 459 15.01 6.77 -2.36
N ARG A 460 14.92 7.20 -3.62
CA ARG A 460 14.04 8.32 -4.00
C ARG A 460 12.57 7.96 -3.76
N ASN A 461 11.78 8.92 -3.27
CA ASN A 461 10.43 8.67 -2.78
C ASN A 461 9.50 7.97 -3.79
N GLU A 462 9.60 8.31 -5.08
CA GLU A 462 8.71 7.77 -6.14
C GLU A 462 9.08 6.34 -6.57
N LEU A 463 10.10 5.73 -5.95
CA LEU A 463 10.43 4.32 -6.15
C LEU A 463 9.68 3.42 -5.15
N TYR A 464 9.23 3.95 -4.01
CA TYR A 464 8.44 3.20 -3.04
C TYR A 464 6.98 3.06 -3.53
N PRO A 465 6.31 1.92 -3.24
CA PRO A 465 4.95 1.61 -3.69
C PRO A 465 3.85 2.39 -2.98
#